data_AF-E3NFT4-F1
#
_entry.id   AF-E3NFT4-F1
#
_cell.length_a   1.000
_cell.length_b   1.000
_cell.length_c   1.000
_cell.angle_alpha   90.00
_cell.angle_beta   90.00
_cell.angle_gamma   90.00
#
_symmetry.space_group_name_H-M   'P 1'
#
loop_
_entity.id
_entity.type
_entity.pdbx_description
1 polymer ?
#
loop_
_entity_poly.entity_id
_entity_poly.type
_entity_poly.pdbx_seq_one_letter_code
_entity_poly.pdbx_strand_id
1 'polypeptide(L)'
;MEAKKKVEIKDEEDVKMEEDGSESEEDEEKPVKNTRIKRACAIATEVLKEAKKIRKSNSEIQENCVLQLGNCKISASYGHRLSKTEACCSSCFSTTFRGRDYEPDFLIWKQKAIDGQTYVRNEQFAKRYINSCFLPYYKKCQSCGKYSEFQSSETFKPHDFVNFQCENDCDTTLESEDVRRVRRDSGWCFNEFGQPPLLQNNISYDLLVDHYVTRTTGMDATCQEGAELIDDGGVAFRDTKKIMNMFYVPFTDVIANIVHPEFMETDEKFAFPKFADDPISIYYLQVRNTIIAMWLKHPFVEVTQKMVESQIIVRGHARIFFIEHLIQPILEFLTIKGIVNYGAFDFRIDPLNGNVPKVAIIGAGISGISTARHLQHLGVNAVLFEAKERHGGRMNDDRTLGVPVGKGAQIIVGNINNPITLLCEQIGIRYRNSTFFCPLIDETGRCFTLEHKELDDQVDLHYNNVLDAIRNKYQSDRNFPDVTLEEMFSKMSSGLLSAADLDHLYTPEFEKLLDFHLGNLEFSCGTAVENLSAKEYDHNEKFGNFAGEHAVILDGAQTIIEYLARGLDIRLNSPIKQIDWKSEEKRVKLVFETGETETFDKVVVTTSLAVLKSLDT
;
A
#
# COMPACT_ATOMS: atom_id res chain seq x y z
N MET A 1 -27.24 36.72 -54.91
CA MET A 1 -28.48 37.49 -55.12
C MET A 1 -29.64 36.62 -54.70
N GLU A 2 -30.38 37.08 -53.69
CA GLU A 2 -31.83 36.96 -53.41
C GLU A 2 -32.56 35.63 -53.79
N ALA A 3 -33.43 35.02 -52.99
CA ALA A 3 -34.34 35.60 -52.00
C ALA A 3 -34.88 34.55 -50.99
N LYS A 4 -35.33 35.08 -49.85
CA LYS A 4 -36.04 34.43 -48.72
C LYS A 4 -37.41 33.85 -49.12
N LYS A 5 -37.88 32.82 -48.38
CA LYS A 5 -39.18 32.89 -47.67
C LYS A 5 -39.34 31.79 -46.59
N LYS A 6 -39.83 32.24 -45.43
CA LYS A 6 -40.27 31.50 -44.24
C LYS A 6 -41.50 30.64 -44.54
N VAL A 7 -41.65 29.52 -43.83
CA VAL A 7 -42.96 29.00 -43.38
C VAL A 7 -42.82 28.51 -41.93
N GLU A 8 -43.81 28.87 -41.13
CA GLU A 8 -43.98 28.65 -39.69
C GLU A 8 -44.28 27.18 -39.35
N ILE A 9 -43.83 26.71 -38.18
CA ILE A 9 -44.31 25.47 -37.56
C ILE A 9 -45.05 25.85 -36.28
N LYS A 10 -46.30 25.41 -36.20
CA LYS A 10 -47.20 25.49 -35.05
C LYS A 10 -46.95 24.31 -34.11
N ASP A 11 -47.20 24.58 -32.83
CA ASP A 11 -47.29 23.63 -31.73
C ASP A 11 -48.33 22.53 -31.99
N GLU A 12 -48.04 21.29 -31.58
CA GLU A 12 -49.03 20.26 -31.27
C GLU A 12 -48.63 19.47 -30.02
N GLU A 13 -49.68 19.13 -29.27
CA GLU A 13 -49.74 18.69 -27.89
C GLU A 13 -49.53 17.16 -27.70
N ASP A 14 -49.36 16.81 -26.44
CA ASP A 14 -49.33 15.47 -25.86
C ASP A 14 -50.39 14.48 -26.39
N VAL A 15 -49.97 13.24 -26.68
CA VAL A 15 -50.82 12.05 -26.58
C VAL A 15 -50.04 10.90 -25.94
N LYS A 16 -50.49 10.50 -24.75
CA LYS A 16 -50.20 9.20 -24.11
C LYS A 16 -50.97 8.08 -24.83
N MET A 17 -50.36 6.93 -25.04
CA MET A 17 -51.05 5.64 -24.95
C MET A 17 -50.10 4.54 -24.45
N GLU A 18 -50.70 3.70 -23.60
CA GLU A 18 -50.18 2.58 -22.84
C GLU A 18 -49.92 1.35 -23.73
N GLU A 19 -49.01 0.46 -23.32
CA GLU A 19 -49.17 -0.96 -23.60
C GLU A 19 -48.54 -1.83 -22.51
N ASP A 20 -49.25 -2.92 -22.24
CA ASP A 20 -49.31 -3.74 -21.03
C ASP A 20 -48.12 -4.66 -20.80
N GLY A 21 -48.01 -5.11 -19.54
CA GLY A 21 -46.94 -5.95 -19.04
C GLY A 21 -47.11 -7.45 -19.31
N SER A 22 -45.97 -8.14 -19.29
CA SER A 22 -45.89 -9.54 -18.90
C SER A 22 -44.65 -9.74 -18.04
N GLU A 23 -44.87 -10.18 -16.81
CA GLU A 23 -43.88 -10.43 -15.77
C GLU A 23 -43.19 -11.78 -15.99
N SER A 24 -41.86 -11.80 -15.83
CA SER A 24 -41.09 -12.99 -15.47
C SER A 24 -40.15 -12.60 -14.33
N GLU A 25 -40.45 -13.12 -13.15
CA GLU A 25 -39.71 -12.93 -11.90
C GLU A 25 -38.33 -13.60 -11.97
N GLU A 26 -37.26 -12.80 -11.97
CA GLU A 26 -35.91 -13.24 -11.64
C GLU A 26 -35.56 -12.74 -10.23
N ASP A 27 -35.24 -13.70 -9.35
CA ASP A 27 -34.88 -13.50 -7.94
C ASP A 27 -33.63 -12.61 -7.79
N GLU A 28 -33.81 -11.43 -7.18
CA GLU A 28 -32.72 -10.55 -6.75
C GLU A 28 -31.86 -11.20 -5.64
N GLU A 29 -30.66 -11.64 -5.99
CA GLU A 29 -29.60 -11.93 -5.02
C GLU A 29 -29.18 -10.66 -4.25
N LYS A 30 -29.60 -10.56 -2.99
CA LYS A 30 -29.16 -9.50 -2.07
C LYS A 30 -27.69 -9.69 -1.66
N PRO A 31 -26.85 -8.64 -1.74
CA PRO A 31 -25.44 -8.74 -1.38
C PRO A 31 -25.23 -8.93 0.13
N VAL A 32 -24.46 -9.95 0.47
CA VAL A 32 -24.14 -10.38 1.84
C VAL A 32 -23.37 -9.29 2.61
N LYS A 33 -23.82 -9.05 3.84
CA LYS A 33 -23.50 -7.90 4.71
C LYS A 33 -22.05 -7.84 5.19
N ASN A 34 -21.29 -6.96 4.54
CA ASN A 34 -19.97 -6.44 4.89
C ASN A 34 -19.99 -5.60 6.20
N THR A 35 -20.11 -6.24 7.37
CA THR A 35 -20.55 -5.59 8.63
C THR A 35 -19.45 -5.08 9.57
N ARG A 36 -18.17 -5.46 9.39
CA ARG A 36 -17.08 -5.04 10.29
C ARG A 36 -16.30 -3.82 9.80
N ILE A 37 -15.99 -3.74 8.51
CA ILE A 37 -15.50 -2.49 7.88
C ILE A 37 -16.56 -1.40 8.05
N LYS A 38 -17.85 -1.76 7.87
CA LYS A 38 -18.97 -0.87 8.19
C LYS A 38 -19.04 -0.44 9.66
N ARG A 39 -18.43 -1.11 10.64
CA ARG A 39 -18.48 -0.67 12.06
C ARG A 39 -17.42 0.38 12.38
N ALA A 40 -16.19 0.23 11.87
CA ALA A 40 -15.20 1.31 11.91
C ALA A 40 -15.68 2.52 11.08
N CYS A 41 -16.24 2.26 9.90
CA CYS A 41 -16.88 3.30 9.08
C CYS A 41 -18.17 3.86 9.69
N ALA A 42 -18.95 3.09 10.48
CA ALA A 42 -20.18 3.57 11.11
C ALA A 42 -19.92 4.36 12.39
N ILE A 43 -18.87 4.07 13.15
CA ILE A 43 -18.41 4.96 14.23
C ILE A 43 -18.01 6.31 13.63
N ALA A 44 -17.29 6.31 12.50
CA ALA A 44 -17.04 7.53 11.74
C ALA A 44 -18.33 8.18 11.18
N THR A 45 -19.40 7.43 10.92
CA THR A 45 -20.68 7.92 10.35
C THR A 45 -21.72 8.37 11.40
N GLU A 46 -21.71 7.82 12.61
CA GLU A 46 -22.54 8.26 13.74
C GLU A 46 -22.02 9.60 14.28
N VAL A 47 -20.69 9.75 14.42
CA VAL A 47 -20.05 11.06 14.67
C VAL A 47 -20.42 12.08 13.58
N LEU A 48 -20.61 11.64 12.33
CA LEU A 48 -21.07 12.49 11.21
C LEU A 48 -22.55 12.91 11.30
N LYS A 49 -23.43 12.13 11.96
CA LYS A 49 -24.83 12.53 12.18
C LYS A 49 -24.96 13.56 13.30
N GLU A 50 -24.12 13.46 14.34
CA GLU A 50 -24.02 14.50 15.37
C GLU A 50 -23.37 15.78 14.81
N ALA A 51 -22.32 15.67 13.99
CA ALA A 51 -21.71 16.84 13.33
C ALA A 51 -22.67 17.57 12.37
N LYS A 52 -23.59 16.85 11.70
CA LYS A 52 -24.66 17.48 10.90
C LYS A 52 -25.75 18.15 11.73
N LYS A 53 -25.99 17.71 12.97
CA LYS A 53 -26.93 18.37 13.91
C LYS A 53 -26.34 19.65 14.53
N ILE A 54 -25.01 19.76 14.61
CA ILE A 54 -24.30 20.95 15.13
C ILE A 54 -24.18 22.09 14.08
N ARG A 55 -24.72 21.92 12.86
CA ARG A 55 -24.76 22.96 11.81
C ARG A 55 -25.64 24.20 12.11
N LYS A 56 -26.18 24.34 13.33
CA LYS A 56 -27.08 25.44 13.71
C LYS A 56 -26.66 26.21 14.97
N SER A 57 -25.37 26.29 15.25
CA SER A 57 -24.84 27.29 16.20
C SER A 57 -23.66 28.04 15.58
N ASN A 58 -23.95 29.10 14.85
CA ASN A 58 -22.96 30.15 14.60
C ASN A 58 -22.72 30.88 15.93
N SER A 59 -21.78 30.36 16.74
CA SER A 59 -21.21 31.13 17.84
C SER A 59 -20.20 32.11 17.22
N GLU A 60 -20.39 33.41 17.46
CA GLU A 60 -19.44 34.47 17.12
C GLU A 60 -18.03 34.09 17.58
N ILE A 61 -17.11 33.90 16.62
CA ILE A 61 -15.70 33.63 16.90
C ILE A 61 -15.05 34.99 17.18
N GLN A 62 -14.48 35.16 18.38
CA GLN A 62 -13.52 36.24 18.61
C GLN A 62 -12.25 35.94 17.82
N GLU A 63 -12.09 36.56 16.66
CA GLU A 63 -10.93 36.39 15.78
C GLU A 63 -9.72 37.17 16.32
N ASN A 64 -8.96 36.58 17.24
CA ASN A 64 -7.65 37.11 17.60
C ASN A 64 -6.63 36.79 16.50
N CYS A 65 -5.86 37.79 16.08
CA CYS A 65 -4.82 37.62 15.06
C CYS A 65 -3.70 36.72 15.59
N VAL A 66 -3.49 35.55 14.97
CA VAL A 66 -2.49 34.55 15.41
C VAL A 66 -1.03 35.00 15.27
N LEU A 67 -0.76 36.02 14.46
CA LEU A 67 0.61 36.47 14.19
C LEU A 67 1.14 37.49 15.20
N GLN A 68 0.24 38.27 15.81
CA GLN A 68 0.55 39.28 16.84
C GLN A 68 1.80 40.16 16.57
N LEU A 69 2.13 40.46 15.31
CA LEU A 69 3.28 41.30 14.96
C LEU A 69 3.12 42.72 15.52
N GLY A 70 4.21 43.51 15.59
CA GLY A 70 4.20 44.84 16.22
C GLY A 70 3.17 45.84 15.67
N ASN A 71 2.63 45.62 14.46
CA ASN A 71 1.56 46.42 13.85
C ASN A 71 0.16 45.76 13.88
N CYS A 72 -0.03 44.76 14.74
CA CYS A 72 -1.26 43.99 14.82
C CYS A 72 -2.46 44.85 15.21
N LYS A 73 -3.58 44.65 14.50
CA LYS A 73 -4.87 45.27 14.82
C LYS A 73 -5.81 44.18 15.35
N ILE A 74 -5.87 44.06 16.68
CA ILE A 74 -6.57 42.98 17.41
C ILE A 74 -8.09 42.95 17.14
N SER A 75 -8.69 44.06 16.69
CA SER A 75 -10.14 44.21 16.54
C SER A 75 -10.67 44.25 15.10
N ALA A 76 -9.86 43.91 14.09
CA ALA A 76 -10.30 44.04 12.69
C ALA A 76 -11.10 42.80 12.24
N SER A 77 -12.42 42.94 12.13
CA SER A 77 -13.38 41.98 11.57
C SER A 77 -13.17 41.60 10.10
N TYR A 78 -11.98 41.86 9.53
CA TYR A 78 -11.65 41.75 8.10
C TYR A 78 -10.26 41.11 7.88
N GLY A 79 -9.91 40.08 8.66
CA GLY A 79 -8.63 39.37 8.54
C GLY A 79 -8.54 38.37 7.39
N HIS A 80 -7.34 37.84 7.13
CA HIS A 80 -7.10 36.69 6.26
C HIS A 80 -7.19 35.41 7.08
N ARG A 81 -8.18 34.58 6.76
CA ARG A 81 -8.36 33.25 7.33
C ARG A 81 -7.33 32.26 6.78
N LEU A 82 -6.67 31.53 7.68
CA LEU A 82 -5.67 30.51 7.39
C LEU A 82 -6.28 29.10 7.56
N SER A 83 -7.08 28.92 8.62
CA SER A 83 -7.85 27.71 8.91
C SER A 83 -9.22 28.04 9.51
N LYS A 84 -10.05 27.04 9.83
CA LYS A 84 -11.30 27.25 10.57
C LYS A 84 -11.11 27.95 11.92
N THR A 85 -9.93 27.78 12.51
CA THR A 85 -9.58 28.23 13.87
C THR A 85 -8.46 29.26 13.91
N GLU A 86 -7.82 29.58 12.78
CA GLU A 86 -6.67 30.49 12.73
C GLU A 86 -6.89 31.56 11.66
N ALA A 87 -6.74 32.81 12.07
CA ALA A 87 -6.85 33.98 11.20
C ALA A 87 -5.82 35.05 11.60
N CYS A 88 -5.44 35.90 10.65
CA CYS A 88 -4.53 37.01 10.90
C CYS A 88 -5.08 38.32 10.33
N CYS A 89 -4.83 39.46 10.98
CA CYS A 89 -5.27 40.75 10.48
C CYS A 89 -4.51 41.14 9.20
N SER A 90 -5.12 41.96 8.32
CA SER A 90 -4.51 42.38 7.05
C SER A 90 -3.15 43.09 7.22
N SER A 91 -2.97 43.78 8.35
CA SER A 91 -1.69 44.44 8.67
C SER A 91 -0.57 43.42 8.86
N CYS A 92 -0.79 42.41 9.71
CA CYS A 92 0.19 41.35 9.91
C CYS A 92 0.40 40.54 8.62
N PHE A 93 -0.69 40.18 7.92
CA PHE A 93 -0.62 39.42 6.68
C PHE A 93 0.27 40.09 5.63
N SER A 94 0.08 41.38 5.36
CA SER A 94 0.92 42.11 4.40
C SER A 94 2.37 42.29 4.86
N THR A 95 2.59 42.37 6.18
CA THR A 95 3.92 42.58 6.76
C THR A 95 4.83 41.36 6.59
N THR A 96 4.28 40.14 6.63
CA THR A 96 5.11 38.92 6.50
C THR A 96 5.80 38.78 5.15
N PHE A 97 5.32 39.43 4.09
CA PHE A 97 5.92 39.31 2.75
C PHE A 97 6.21 40.64 2.04
N ARG A 98 5.78 41.79 2.59
CA ARG A 98 6.12 43.13 2.10
C ARG A 98 6.82 44.01 3.16
N GLY A 99 6.95 43.51 4.39
CA GLY A 99 7.64 44.22 5.45
C GLY A 99 9.14 44.18 5.23
N ARG A 100 9.83 45.31 5.45
CA ARG A 100 11.29 45.44 5.24
C ARG A 100 12.09 44.34 5.95
N ASP A 101 11.65 43.94 7.14
CA ASP A 101 12.35 42.95 7.97
C ASP A 101 12.02 41.49 7.60
N TYR A 102 11.01 41.24 6.75
CA TYR A 102 10.51 39.88 6.45
C TYR A 102 10.55 39.53 4.96
N GLU A 103 10.52 40.53 4.07
CA GLU A 103 10.52 40.35 2.62
C GLU A 103 11.74 39.55 2.10
N PRO A 104 12.98 39.76 2.59
CA PRO A 104 14.12 38.96 2.15
C PRO A 104 13.93 37.45 2.37
N ASP A 105 13.49 37.06 3.57
CA ASP A 105 13.27 35.66 3.93
C ASP A 105 12.09 35.06 3.15
N PHE A 106 11.04 35.84 2.92
CA PHE A 106 9.93 35.44 2.06
C PHE A 106 10.40 35.13 0.63
N LEU A 107 11.26 35.97 0.05
CA LEU A 107 11.77 35.76 -1.30
C LEU A 107 12.67 34.51 -1.37
N ILE A 108 13.52 34.28 -0.36
CA ILE A 108 14.34 33.07 -0.26
C ILE A 108 13.46 31.82 -0.15
N TRP A 109 12.48 31.83 0.77
CA TRP A 109 11.53 30.73 0.94
C TRP A 109 10.74 30.48 -0.35
N LYS A 110 10.24 31.54 -0.98
CA LYS A 110 9.46 31.47 -2.22
C LYS A 110 10.29 30.87 -3.35
N GLN A 111 11.57 31.22 -3.48
CA GLN A 111 12.44 30.66 -4.49
C GLN A 111 12.58 29.13 -4.35
N LYS A 112 12.60 28.63 -3.11
CA LYS A 112 12.54 27.18 -2.83
C LYS A 112 11.15 26.61 -3.16
N ALA A 113 10.09 27.23 -2.65
CA ALA A 113 8.70 26.75 -2.77
C ALA A 113 8.10 26.78 -4.19
N ILE A 114 8.77 27.43 -5.14
CA ILE A 114 8.37 27.47 -6.55
C ILE A 114 8.50 26.07 -7.19
N ASP A 115 9.46 25.25 -6.76
CA ASP A 115 9.70 23.87 -7.23
C ASP A 115 9.44 23.69 -8.75
N GLY A 116 10.09 24.53 -9.58
CA GLY A 116 9.98 24.46 -11.05
C GLY A 116 8.78 25.17 -11.71
N GLN A 117 7.90 25.86 -10.98
CA GLN A 117 6.81 26.64 -11.58
C GLN A 117 7.24 28.03 -12.04
N THR A 118 6.96 28.38 -13.30
CA THR A 118 7.35 29.68 -13.86
C THR A 118 6.39 30.82 -13.54
N TYR A 119 5.13 30.55 -13.14
CA TYR A 119 4.13 31.58 -12.87
C TYR A 119 3.13 31.21 -11.75
N VAL A 120 3.26 31.84 -10.59
CA VAL A 120 2.26 31.79 -9.50
C VAL A 120 2.16 33.17 -8.84
N ARG A 121 0.93 33.60 -8.50
CA ARG A 121 0.67 34.91 -7.87
C ARG A 121 1.25 34.97 -6.45
N ASN A 122 1.89 36.09 -6.09
CA ASN A 122 2.51 36.29 -4.77
C ASN A 122 1.58 36.02 -3.58
N GLU A 123 0.29 36.34 -3.69
CA GLU A 123 -0.68 36.16 -2.61
C GLU A 123 -0.99 34.69 -2.29
N GLN A 124 -0.83 33.78 -3.25
CA GLN A 124 -1.00 32.33 -3.01
C GLN A 124 0.15 31.76 -2.17
N PHE A 125 1.35 32.32 -2.30
CA PHE A 125 2.50 31.95 -1.48
C PHE A 125 2.47 32.56 -0.08
N ALA A 126 1.88 33.74 0.09
CA ALA A 126 1.84 34.42 1.38
C ALA A 126 1.18 33.57 2.49
N LYS A 127 0.03 32.93 2.20
CA LYS A 127 -0.62 32.02 3.17
C LYS A 127 0.23 30.79 3.48
N ARG A 128 0.87 30.19 2.46
CA ARG A 128 1.76 29.04 2.64
C ARG A 128 2.99 29.42 3.47
N TYR A 129 3.58 30.57 3.21
CA TYR A 129 4.71 31.10 3.96
C TYR A 129 4.34 31.37 5.43
N ILE A 130 3.17 31.96 5.68
CA ILE A 130 2.66 32.15 7.04
C ILE A 130 2.50 30.80 7.76
N ASN A 131 1.91 29.80 7.09
CA ASN A 131 1.78 28.45 7.65
C ASN A 131 3.15 27.81 7.91
N SER A 132 4.14 28.00 7.03
CA SER A 132 5.47 27.40 7.14
C SER A 132 6.37 28.07 8.19
N CYS A 133 6.25 29.38 8.38
CA CYS A 133 7.26 30.14 9.14
C CYS A 133 6.72 30.87 10.38
N PHE A 134 5.41 31.16 10.48
CA PHE A 134 4.90 32.06 11.52
C PHE A 134 3.91 31.41 12.49
N LEU A 135 3.15 30.41 12.06
CA LEU A 135 2.23 29.74 12.98
C LEU A 135 3.02 29.08 14.13
N PRO A 136 2.47 29.02 15.36
CA PRO A 136 3.11 28.30 16.46
C PRO A 136 3.19 26.81 16.18
N TYR A 137 4.11 26.12 16.85
CA TYR A 137 4.05 24.67 16.98
C TYR A 137 3.18 24.27 18.17
N TYR A 138 2.60 23.08 18.10
CA TYR A 138 1.84 22.49 19.19
C TYR A 138 2.46 21.16 19.60
N LYS A 139 2.87 21.00 20.86
CA LYS A 139 3.41 19.74 21.39
C LYS A 139 2.37 19.05 22.27
N LYS A 140 2.24 17.73 22.13
CA LYS A 140 1.30 16.89 22.91
C LYS A 140 2.04 16.29 24.11
N CYS A 141 1.57 16.60 25.31
CA CYS A 141 2.14 16.05 26.54
C CYS A 141 1.93 14.54 26.61
N GLN A 142 3.00 13.78 26.83
CA GLN A 142 2.93 12.31 26.93
C GLN A 142 2.22 11.82 28.21
N SER A 143 2.11 12.65 29.25
CA SER A 143 1.50 12.27 30.53
C SER A 143 0.00 12.56 30.60
N CYS A 144 -0.44 13.74 30.13
CA CYS A 144 -1.85 14.15 30.22
C CYS A 144 -2.57 14.28 28.87
N GLY A 145 -1.85 14.16 27.75
CA GLY A 145 -2.43 14.29 26.40
C GLY A 145 -2.89 15.70 26.02
N LYS A 146 -2.61 16.72 26.83
CA LYS A 146 -2.91 18.13 26.52
C LYS A 146 -1.87 18.72 25.56
N TYR A 147 -2.29 19.70 24.76
CA TYR A 147 -1.41 20.44 23.86
C TYR A 147 -0.90 21.76 24.45
N SER A 148 0.36 22.09 24.17
CA SER A 148 0.98 23.37 24.53
C SER A 148 1.52 24.08 23.29
N GLU A 149 1.31 25.39 23.22
CA GLU A 149 1.74 26.26 22.12
C GLU A 149 3.20 26.70 22.31
N PHE A 150 4.00 26.66 21.25
CA PHE A 150 5.39 27.10 21.24
C PHE A 150 5.67 27.99 20.02
N GLN A 151 6.16 29.19 20.29
CA GLN A 151 6.67 30.10 19.27
C GLN A 151 8.17 29.85 19.07
N SER A 152 8.57 29.55 17.84
CA SER A 152 9.98 29.33 17.48
C SER A 152 10.23 29.83 16.07
N SER A 153 11.36 30.48 15.85
CA SER A 153 11.89 30.80 14.52
C SER A 153 12.64 29.63 13.89
N GLU A 154 13.14 28.69 14.69
CA GLU A 154 13.82 27.48 14.23
C GLU A 154 12.83 26.35 13.98
N THR A 155 13.13 25.49 13.00
CA THR A 155 12.36 24.28 12.71
C THR A 155 12.71 23.19 13.71
N PHE A 156 11.70 22.67 14.42
CA PHE A 156 11.91 21.55 15.33
C PHE A 156 12.34 20.27 14.59
N LYS A 157 13.01 19.40 15.33
CA LYS A 157 13.37 18.03 14.92
C LYS A 157 12.44 17.04 15.64
N PRO A 158 12.35 15.78 15.18
CA PRO A 158 11.43 14.82 15.80
C PRO A 158 11.70 14.61 17.31
N HIS A 159 12.94 14.77 17.79
CA HIS A 159 13.31 14.55 19.20
C HIS A 159 12.70 15.58 20.15
N ASP A 160 12.36 16.76 19.62
CA ASP A 160 11.72 17.84 20.36
C ASP A 160 10.27 17.51 20.76
N PHE A 161 9.69 16.45 20.18
CA PHE A 161 8.31 16.04 20.38
C PHE A 161 8.16 14.72 21.17
N VAL A 162 9.05 13.73 20.97
CA VAL A 162 8.87 12.34 21.45
C VAL A 162 8.65 12.23 22.96
N ASN A 163 9.37 13.01 23.76
CA ASN A 163 9.37 12.93 25.22
C ASN A 163 8.81 14.19 25.89
N PHE A 164 8.02 14.98 25.16
CA PHE A 164 7.50 16.23 25.69
C PHE A 164 6.53 16.00 26.86
N GLN A 165 6.75 16.74 27.95
CA GLN A 165 5.86 16.84 29.10
C GLN A 165 5.54 18.32 29.37
N CYS A 166 4.41 18.60 30.02
CA CYS A 166 4.05 19.96 30.38
C CYS A 166 5.13 20.57 31.27
N GLU A 167 5.50 21.83 31.02
CA GLU A 167 6.48 22.55 31.85
C GLU A 167 5.95 22.80 33.28
N ASN A 168 4.64 22.93 33.41
CA ASN A 168 3.92 22.98 34.70
C ASN A 168 3.29 21.61 35.01
N ASP A 169 2.80 21.46 36.25
CA ASP A 169 2.00 20.29 36.61
C ASP A 169 0.81 20.11 35.64
N CYS A 170 0.59 18.87 35.19
CA CYS A 170 -0.40 18.51 34.18
C CYS A 170 -1.80 19.02 34.53
N ASP A 171 -2.11 19.13 35.82
CA ASP A 171 -3.38 19.63 36.34
C ASP A 171 -3.59 21.12 36.07
N THR A 172 -2.52 21.91 36.01
CA THR A 172 -2.57 23.38 35.84
C THR A 172 -2.51 23.82 34.39
N THR A 173 -2.06 22.95 33.47
CA THR A 173 -2.02 23.28 32.05
C THR A 173 -3.43 23.35 31.47
N LEU A 174 -3.78 24.48 30.86
CA LEU A 174 -5.07 24.71 30.20
C LEU A 174 -4.89 24.78 28.68
N GLU A 175 -5.66 23.97 27.96
CA GLU A 175 -5.76 24.07 26.49
C GLU A 175 -6.68 25.21 26.09
N SER A 176 -6.36 25.89 24.98
CA SER A 176 -7.24 26.89 24.38
C SER A 176 -8.52 26.24 23.82
N GLU A 177 -9.61 27.01 23.71
CA GLU A 177 -10.87 26.47 23.18
C GLU A 177 -10.76 26.09 21.69
N ASP A 178 -9.92 26.77 20.92
CA ASP A 178 -9.66 26.42 19.53
C ASP A 178 -8.92 25.08 19.39
N VAL A 179 -7.94 24.79 20.26
CA VAL A 179 -7.30 23.46 20.36
C VAL A 179 -8.37 22.40 20.61
N ARG A 180 -9.21 22.58 21.63
CA ARG A 180 -10.29 21.63 21.94
C ARG A 180 -11.28 21.45 20.80
N ARG A 181 -11.57 22.52 20.05
CA ARG A 181 -12.44 22.48 18.86
C ARG A 181 -11.82 21.60 17.76
N VAL A 182 -10.53 21.77 17.45
CA VAL A 182 -9.86 20.93 16.43
C VAL A 182 -9.82 19.45 16.84
N ARG A 183 -9.58 19.16 18.12
CA ARG A 183 -9.61 17.78 18.63
C ARG A 183 -10.98 17.10 18.43
N ARG A 184 -12.08 17.86 18.43
CA ARG A 184 -13.45 17.34 18.24
C ARG A 184 -13.91 17.35 16.77
N ASP A 185 -13.39 18.25 15.94
CA ASP A 185 -13.80 18.42 14.54
C ASP A 185 -12.99 17.52 13.59
N SER A 186 -13.43 16.28 13.38
CA SER A 186 -12.85 15.37 12.36
C SER A 186 -13.01 15.88 10.92
N GLY A 187 -13.80 16.93 10.68
CA GLY A 187 -13.94 17.61 9.41
C GLY A 187 -13.15 18.92 9.31
N TRP A 188 -12.21 19.18 10.22
CA TRP A 188 -11.47 20.45 10.28
C TRP A 188 -10.72 20.77 8.97
N CYS A 189 -10.11 19.76 8.34
CA CYS A 189 -9.28 19.89 7.13
C CYS A 189 -10.03 20.27 5.85
N PHE A 190 -11.37 20.16 5.81
CA PHE A 190 -12.20 20.57 4.68
C PHE A 190 -12.36 22.09 4.64
N ASN A 191 -11.22 22.74 4.49
CA ASN A 191 -11.06 24.16 4.67
C ASN A 191 -11.40 24.89 3.37
N GLU A 192 -12.43 25.72 3.38
CA GLU A 192 -12.77 26.63 2.26
C GLU A 192 -11.77 27.81 2.13
N PHE A 193 -10.75 27.87 2.99
CA PHE A 193 -10.01 29.11 3.28
C PHE A 193 -8.50 29.08 2.98
N GLY A 194 -7.89 27.96 2.58
CA GLY A 194 -6.43 27.91 2.34
C GLY A 194 -5.89 26.63 1.71
N GLN A 195 -4.62 26.69 1.29
CA GLN A 195 -3.84 25.54 0.83
C GLN A 195 -3.52 24.60 2.01
N PRO A 196 -3.43 23.28 1.78
CA PRO A 196 -3.06 22.33 2.82
C PRO A 196 -1.69 22.65 3.42
N PRO A 197 -1.53 22.55 4.74
CA PRO A 197 -0.24 22.71 5.40
C PRO A 197 0.65 21.51 5.03
N LEU A 198 1.96 21.76 4.96
CA LEU A 198 2.96 20.81 4.48
C LEU A 198 3.91 20.42 5.63
N LEU A 199 4.35 19.16 5.66
CA LEU A 199 5.25 18.68 6.71
C LEU A 199 6.66 19.23 6.54
N GLN A 200 7.29 19.55 7.66
CA GLN A 200 8.68 19.99 7.78
C GLN A 200 9.54 18.84 8.29
N ASN A 201 10.82 18.78 7.91
CA ASN A 201 11.79 17.79 8.39
C ASN A 201 11.19 16.37 8.44
N ASN A 202 10.60 15.91 7.34
CA ASN A 202 9.93 14.61 7.29
C ASN A 202 10.87 13.51 6.77
N ILE A 203 10.71 12.32 7.32
CA ILE A 203 11.52 11.14 6.99
C ILE A 203 11.36 10.63 5.56
N SER A 204 10.26 10.96 4.86
CA SER A 204 10.12 10.59 3.44
C SER A 204 10.93 11.47 2.49
N TYR A 205 11.58 12.54 2.98
CA TYR A 205 12.23 13.53 2.13
C TYR A 205 13.32 12.95 1.22
N ASP A 206 14.28 12.21 1.79
CA ASP A 206 15.40 11.64 1.03
C ASP A 206 14.99 10.48 0.12
N LEU A 207 13.77 9.95 0.28
CA LEU A 207 13.21 8.92 -0.59
C LEU A 207 12.47 9.51 -1.79
N LEU A 208 12.06 10.78 -1.73
CA LEU A 208 11.14 11.38 -2.70
C LEU A 208 11.70 12.61 -3.42
N VAL A 209 12.62 13.38 -2.80
CA VAL A 209 13.07 14.68 -3.31
C VAL A 209 13.75 14.61 -4.67
N ASP A 210 14.46 13.53 -4.98
CA ASP A 210 15.17 13.35 -6.25
C ASP A 210 14.22 13.04 -7.43
N HIS A 211 12.98 12.66 -7.13
CA HIS A 211 12.02 12.13 -8.10
C HIS A 211 10.73 12.95 -8.18
N TYR A 212 10.37 13.63 -7.10
CA TYR A 212 9.08 14.29 -6.95
C TYR A 212 9.21 15.73 -6.47
N VAL A 213 8.20 16.50 -6.82
CA VAL A 213 8.01 17.84 -6.26
C VAL A 213 7.60 17.69 -4.79
N THR A 214 8.28 18.39 -3.89
CA THR A 214 8.05 18.29 -2.43
C THR A 214 6.59 18.59 -2.06
N ARG A 215 6.00 19.66 -2.62
CA ARG A 215 4.62 20.04 -2.29
C ARG A 215 3.56 19.00 -2.66
N THR A 216 3.76 18.23 -3.73
CA THR A 216 2.78 17.25 -4.23
C THR A 216 2.87 15.93 -3.47
N THR A 217 4.00 15.70 -2.82
CA THR A 217 4.20 14.61 -1.85
C THR A 217 3.98 15.06 -0.41
N GLY A 218 3.64 16.34 -0.22
CA GLY A 218 3.17 16.89 1.05
C GLY A 218 4.27 17.46 1.96
N MET A 219 5.42 17.79 1.40
CA MET A 219 6.56 18.33 2.12
C MET A 219 6.71 19.83 1.88
N ASP A 220 7.10 20.55 2.92
CA ASP A 220 7.32 21.98 2.89
C ASP A 220 8.66 22.34 2.23
N ALA A 221 8.75 23.53 1.64
CA ALA A 221 9.95 24.02 0.98
C ALA A 221 11.15 24.26 1.92
N THR A 222 10.89 24.27 3.23
CA THR A 222 11.93 24.34 4.27
C THR A 222 12.58 23.00 4.57
N CYS A 223 12.08 21.88 4.04
CA CYS A 223 12.78 20.60 4.12
C CYS A 223 14.10 20.68 3.33
N GLN A 224 15.22 20.61 4.04
CA GLN A 224 16.56 20.71 3.44
C GLN A 224 17.42 19.46 3.64
N GLU A 225 17.07 18.61 4.60
CA GLU A 225 17.82 17.41 5.00
C GLU A 225 16.85 16.28 5.38
N GLY A 226 17.32 15.03 5.30
CA GLY A 226 16.55 13.87 5.75
C GLY A 226 16.34 13.89 7.27
N ALA A 227 15.14 13.52 7.72
CA ALA A 227 14.84 13.40 9.14
C ALA A 227 15.42 12.10 9.73
N GLU A 228 15.90 12.18 10.96
CA GLU A 228 16.35 11.01 11.72
C GLU A 228 15.16 10.17 12.19
N LEU A 229 15.29 8.85 12.11
CA LEU A 229 14.42 7.93 12.85
C LEU A 229 14.71 8.09 14.34
N ILE A 230 13.65 8.15 15.13
CA ILE A 230 13.77 8.21 16.58
C ILE A 230 13.23 6.93 17.15
N ASP A 231 14.05 6.30 17.98
CA ASP A 231 13.84 4.99 18.59
C ASP A 231 14.13 3.84 17.63
N ASP A 232 15.18 3.09 17.95
CA ASP A 232 15.59 1.87 17.24
C ASP A 232 15.02 0.61 17.91
N GLY A 233 14.24 0.76 19.00
CA GLY A 233 13.74 -0.35 19.80
C GLY A 233 14.86 -1.23 20.37
N GLY A 234 16.10 -0.73 20.45
CA GLY A 234 17.29 -1.49 20.80
C GLY A 234 17.82 -2.39 19.69
N VAL A 235 17.34 -2.25 18.44
CA VAL A 235 17.77 -3.02 17.27
C VAL A 235 18.63 -2.13 16.37
N ALA A 236 19.85 -2.57 16.08
CA ALA A 236 20.74 -1.80 15.20
C ALA A 236 20.13 -1.63 13.79
N PHE A 237 20.15 -0.39 13.29
CA PHE A 237 19.72 -0.06 11.93
C PHE A 237 20.45 -0.91 10.89
N ARG A 238 19.70 -1.47 9.93
CA ARG A 238 20.25 -2.16 8.76
C ARG A 238 19.80 -1.44 7.49
N ASP A 239 20.71 -1.33 6.53
CA ASP A 239 20.40 -0.73 5.23
C ASP A 239 19.52 -1.67 4.41
N THR A 240 18.24 -1.32 4.30
CA THR A 240 17.20 -2.04 3.56
C THR A 240 17.03 -1.57 2.13
N LYS A 241 17.78 -0.55 1.68
CA LYS A 241 17.64 0.01 0.32
C LYS A 241 17.85 -1.02 -0.80
N LYS A 242 18.57 -2.10 -0.51
CA LYS A 242 18.83 -3.19 -1.47
C LYS A 242 17.65 -4.12 -1.69
N ILE A 243 16.70 -4.15 -0.76
CA ILE A 243 15.61 -5.13 -0.73
C ILE A 243 14.23 -4.48 -0.71
N MET A 244 14.14 -3.18 -0.41
CA MET A 244 12.87 -2.47 -0.29
C MET A 244 12.94 -1.10 -0.98
N ASN A 245 12.03 -0.90 -1.92
CA ASN A 245 11.73 0.33 -2.61
C ASN A 245 10.22 0.41 -2.90
N MET A 246 9.44 0.90 -1.94
CA MET A 246 7.97 0.88 -2.01
C MET A 246 7.36 2.16 -2.61
N PHE A 247 8.16 3.17 -2.96
CA PHE A 247 7.65 4.33 -3.69
C PHE A 247 7.90 4.14 -5.17
N TYR A 248 6.87 4.36 -5.99
CA TYR A 248 7.05 4.44 -7.43
C TYR A 248 8.08 5.52 -7.78
N VAL A 249 8.89 5.27 -8.81
CA VAL A 249 9.84 6.25 -9.35
C VAL A 249 9.37 6.60 -10.77
N PRO A 250 9.16 7.88 -11.11
CA PRO A 250 8.69 8.26 -12.44
C PRO A 250 9.61 7.73 -13.55
N PHE A 251 9.00 7.30 -14.65
CA PHE A 251 9.69 6.76 -15.84
C PHE A 251 10.46 5.45 -15.61
N THR A 252 10.12 4.71 -14.55
CA THR A 252 10.62 3.36 -14.30
C THR A 252 9.48 2.34 -14.42
N ASP A 253 9.83 1.07 -14.58
CA ASP A 253 8.84 0.00 -14.62
C ASP A 253 8.10 -0.14 -13.29
N VAL A 254 6.82 -0.51 -13.37
CA VAL A 254 6.00 -0.80 -12.20
C VAL A 254 6.39 -2.17 -11.67
N ILE A 255 6.97 -2.21 -10.48
CA ILE A 255 7.33 -3.44 -9.76
C ILE A 255 6.30 -3.76 -8.68
N ALA A 256 6.30 -4.99 -8.16
CA ALA A 256 5.37 -5.41 -7.11
C ALA A 256 5.55 -4.59 -5.81
N ASN A 257 4.45 -4.45 -5.06
CA ASN A 257 4.40 -3.83 -3.74
C ASN A 257 4.89 -2.36 -3.70
N ILE A 258 4.67 -1.60 -4.78
CA ILE A 258 4.87 -0.15 -4.80
C ILE A 258 3.57 0.60 -4.55
N VAL A 259 3.69 1.82 -4.03
CA VAL A 259 2.62 2.80 -3.92
C VAL A 259 3.01 4.10 -4.60
N HIS A 260 2.05 4.80 -5.17
CA HIS A 260 2.32 6.12 -5.75
C HIS A 260 2.38 7.19 -4.65
N PRO A 261 3.43 8.01 -4.50
CA PRO A 261 3.53 8.97 -3.40
C PRO A 261 2.57 10.17 -3.52
N GLU A 262 2.08 10.48 -4.73
CA GLU A 262 1.16 11.60 -5.00
C GLU A 262 -0.32 11.18 -5.19
N PHE A 263 -0.63 9.88 -5.21
CA PHE A 263 -1.99 9.39 -5.48
C PHE A 263 -2.41 8.34 -4.47
N MET A 264 -3.68 8.37 -4.08
CA MET A 264 -4.26 7.32 -3.26
C MET A 264 -4.60 6.09 -4.11
N GLU A 265 -4.23 4.91 -3.60
CA GLU A 265 -4.60 3.63 -4.17
C GLU A 265 -6.11 3.37 -4.03
N THR A 266 -6.65 2.45 -4.83
CA THR A 266 -8.10 2.17 -4.86
C THR A 266 -8.65 1.80 -3.47
N ASP A 267 -7.95 0.94 -2.74
CA ASP A 267 -8.35 0.54 -1.39
C ASP A 267 -8.27 1.69 -0.38
N GLU A 268 -7.31 2.59 -0.55
CA GLU A 268 -7.18 3.80 0.28
C GLU A 268 -8.36 4.73 0.03
N LYS A 269 -8.75 4.96 -1.23
CA LYS A 269 -9.92 5.77 -1.60
C LYS A 269 -11.21 5.18 -1.03
N PHE A 270 -11.34 3.85 -1.02
CA PHE A 270 -12.51 3.19 -0.44
C PHE A 270 -12.56 3.32 1.09
N ALA A 271 -11.42 3.17 1.77
CA ALA A 271 -11.34 3.28 3.23
C ALA A 271 -11.47 4.74 3.71
N PHE A 272 -10.95 5.69 2.92
CA PHE A 272 -10.83 7.11 3.24
C PHE A 272 -11.45 7.99 2.13
N PRO A 273 -12.75 7.82 1.79
CA PRO A 273 -13.38 8.51 0.66
C PRO A 273 -13.37 10.03 0.81
N LYS A 274 -13.30 10.50 2.06
CA LYS A 274 -13.12 11.90 2.45
C LYS A 274 -11.87 12.56 1.87
N PHE A 275 -10.83 11.78 1.58
CA PHE A 275 -9.55 12.25 1.07
C PHE A 275 -9.31 11.80 -0.38
N ALA A 276 -10.27 11.12 -1.01
CA ALA A 276 -10.08 10.54 -2.35
C ALA A 276 -9.86 11.60 -3.45
N ASP A 277 -10.34 12.82 -3.23
CA ASP A 277 -10.28 13.92 -4.20
C ASP A 277 -9.16 14.92 -3.86
N ASP A 278 -8.49 15.41 -4.90
CA ASP A 278 -7.54 16.53 -4.79
C ASP A 278 -8.28 17.86 -4.56
N PRO A 279 -7.71 18.80 -3.79
CA PRO A 279 -6.40 18.77 -3.13
C PRO A 279 -6.44 18.20 -1.69
N ILE A 280 -7.53 17.56 -1.27
CA ILE A 280 -7.72 17.11 0.12
C ILE A 280 -6.91 15.84 0.41
N SER A 281 -6.67 15.01 -0.62
CA SER A 281 -5.79 13.83 -0.61
C SER A 281 -4.46 14.03 0.09
N ILE A 282 -3.86 15.22 -0.01
CA ILE A 282 -2.54 15.49 0.55
C ILE A 282 -2.49 15.34 2.08
N TYR A 283 -3.60 15.53 2.79
CA TYR A 283 -3.65 15.28 4.24
C TYR A 283 -3.44 13.81 4.55
N TYR A 284 -4.02 12.92 3.73
CA TYR A 284 -3.81 11.48 3.84
C TYR A 284 -2.40 11.10 3.39
N LEU A 285 -1.98 11.56 2.21
CA LEU A 285 -0.71 11.19 1.59
C LEU A 285 0.50 11.54 2.45
N GLN A 286 0.50 12.71 3.11
CA GLN A 286 1.57 13.12 4.04
C GLN A 286 1.80 12.09 5.15
N VAL A 287 0.72 11.63 5.78
CA VAL A 287 0.78 10.65 6.87
C VAL A 287 1.15 9.27 6.32
N ARG A 288 0.53 8.84 5.21
CA ARG A 288 0.82 7.55 4.59
C ARG A 288 2.28 7.44 4.13
N ASN A 289 2.80 8.46 3.46
CA ASN A 289 4.19 8.50 3.00
C ASN A 289 5.16 8.50 4.19
N THR A 290 4.83 9.21 5.27
CA THR A 290 5.61 9.17 6.51
C THR A 290 5.69 7.74 7.07
N ILE A 291 4.54 7.06 7.22
CA ILE A 291 4.48 5.71 7.78
C ILE A 291 5.25 4.69 6.92
N ILE A 292 5.08 4.74 5.59
CA ILE A 292 5.79 3.84 4.67
C ILE A 292 7.29 4.14 4.67
N ALA A 293 7.69 5.42 4.70
CA ALA A 293 9.11 5.79 4.77
C ALA A 293 9.77 5.30 6.07
N MET A 294 9.06 5.38 7.21
CA MET A 294 9.52 4.81 8.47
C MET A 294 9.70 3.30 8.37
N TRP A 295 8.71 2.59 7.82
CA TRP A 295 8.79 1.16 7.61
C TRP A 295 9.93 0.76 6.67
N LEU A 296 10.08 1.45 5.53
CA LEU A 296 11.16 1.23 4.58
C LEU A 296 12.53 1.31 5.23
N LYS A 297 12.74 2.33 6.06
CA LYS A 297 14.03 2.56 6.71
C LYS A 297 14.29 1.60 7.88
N HIS A 298 13.26 1.18 8.61
CA HIS A 298 13.46 0.30 9.77
C HIS A 298 12.35 -0.75 9.92
N PRO A 299 12.25 -1.73 9.00
CA PRO A 299 11.22 -2.75 9.02
C PRO A 299 11.53 -3.86 10.03
N PHE A 300 12.33 -3.58 11.07
CA PHE A 300 12.74 -4.50 12.14
C PHE A 300 12.08 -4.20 13.50
N VAL A 301 11.29 -3.13 13.57
CA VAL A 301 10.50 -2.76 14.74
C VAL A 301 9.11 -2.35 14.31
N GLU A 302 8.16 -2.44 15.23
CA GLU A 302 6.82 -1.94 15.00
C GLU A 302 6.83 -0.41 14.81
N VAL A 303 6.20 0.06 13.74
CA VAL A 303 5.86 1.47 13.57
C VAL A 303 4.64 1.76 14.45
N THR A 304 4.84 2.52 15.52
CA THR A 304 3.79 2.88 16.48
C THR A 304 3.24 4.29 16.25
N GLN A 305 2.04 4.57 16.76
CA GLN A 305 1.46 5.91 16.73
C GLN A 305 2.43 6.97 17.29
N LYS A 306 3.08 6.69 18.42
CA LYS A 306 4.02 7.61 19.08
C LYS A 306 5.20 7.97 18.18
N MET A 307 5.77 6.98 17.48
CA MET A 307 6.86 7.21 16.55
C MET A 307 6.39 8.10 15.38
N VAL A 308 5.21 7.84 14.81
CA VAL A 308 4.66 8.64 13.72
C VAL A 308 4.34 10.07 14.18
N GLU A 309 3.74 10.26 15.36
CA GLU A 309 3.44 11.59 15.95
C GLU A 309 4.68 12.49 16.02
N SER A 310 5.87 11.91 16.24
CA SER A 310 7.14 12.65 16.27
C SER A 310 7.60 13.15 14.91
N GLN A 311 7.26 12.43 13.84
CA GLN A 311 7.64 12.73 12.46
C GLN A 311 6.65 13.69 11.78
N ILE A 312 5.46 13.90 12.36
CA ILE A 312 4.50 14.91 11.92
C ILE A 312 4.88 16.27 12.52
N ILE A 313 5.78 16.96 11.84
CA ILE A 313 6.21 18.31 12.20
C ILE A 313 5.56 19.29 11.23
N VAL A 314 4.62 20.06 11.75
CA VAL A 314 3.92 21.11 11.01
C VAL A 314 3.43 22.15 12.00
N ARG A 315 3.38 23.42 11.59
CA ARG A 315 2.89 24.50 12.45
C ARG A 315 1.36 24.62 12.39
N GLY A 316 0.83 25.31 13.40
CA GLY A 316 -0.59 25.58 13.56
C GLY A 316 -1.40 24.39 14.07
N HIS A 317 -2.70 24.59 14.16
CA HIS A 317 -3.63 23.55 14.62
C HIS A 317 -3.71 22.34 13.68
N ALA A 318 -3.13 22.42 12.49
CA ALA A 318 -2.99 21.29 11.56
C ALA A 318 -2.30 20.09 12.21
N ARG A 319 -1.27 20.31 13.03
CA ARG A 319 -0.55 19.22 13.72
C ARG A 319 -1.48 18.43 14.64
N ILE A 320 -2.34 19.14 15.36
CA ILE A 320 -3.35 18.54 16.25
C ILE A 320 -4.32 17.70 15.41
N PHE A 321 -4.75 18.22 14.26
CA PHE A 321 -5.65 17.49 13.37
C PHE A 321 -5.03 16.18 12.86
N PHE A 322 -3.77 16.20 12.41
CA PHE A 322 -3.08 14.98 11.98
C PHE A 322 -3.02 13.94 13.11
N ILE A 323 -2.62 14.36 14.31
CA ILE A 323 -2.43 13.47 15.45
C ILE A 323 -3.74 12.86 15.93
N GLU A 324 -4.79 13.67 16.09
CA GLU A 324 -6.04 13.20 16.70
C GLU A 324 -6.91 12.41 15.70
N HIS A 325 -6.80 12.66 14.39
CA HIS A 325 -7.76 12.14 13.41
C HIS A 325 -7.16 11.31 12.28
N LEU A 326 -5.86 11.43 11.96
CA LEU A 326 -5.29 10.79 10.77
C LEU A 326 -4.26 9.71 11.06
N ILE A 327 -3.34 9.92 12.01
CA ILE A 327 -2.23 8.98 12.26
C ILE A 327 -2.74 7.58 12.58
N GLN A 328 -3.55 7.44 13.64
CA GLN A 328 -3.99 6.13 14.10
C GLN A 328 -4.83 5.39 13.04
N PRO A 329 -5.88 5.98 12.42
CA PRO A 329 -6.66 5.26 11.41
C PRO A 329 -5.85 4.83 10.19
N ILE A 330 -4.89 5.66 9.73
CA ILE A 330 -4.06 5.33 8.57
C ILE A 330 -3.05 4.23 8.93
N LEU A 331 -2.41 4.31 10.10
CA LEU A 331 -1.48 3.28 10.57
C LEU A 331 -2.19 1.92 10.76
N GLU A 332 -3.38 1.93 11.36
CA GLU A 332 -4.21 0.73 11.50
C GLU A 332 -4.58 0.16 10.13
N PHE A 333 -5.02 0.99 9.18
CA PHE A 333 -5.36 0.54 7.83
C PHE A 333 -4.16 -0.11 7.13
N LEU A 334 -3.00 0.55 7.13
CA LEU A 334 -1.78 0.03 6.49
C LEU A 334 -1.30 -1.27 7.15
N THR A 335 -1.44 -1.38 8.48
CA THR A 335 -1.10 -2.60 9.21
C THR A 335 -2.08 -3.73 8.89
N ILE A 336 -3.40 -3.46 8.90
CA ILE A 336 -4.44 -4.45 8.56
C ILE A 336 -4.23 -4.98 7.13
N LYS A 337 -3.87 -4.09 6.19
CA LYS A 337 -3.58 -4.43 4.79
C LYS A 337 -2.23 -5.13 4.59
N GLY A 338 -1.38 -5.20 5.62
CA GLY A 338 -0.06 -5.82 5.52
C GLY A 338 0.93 -5.01 4.68
N ILE A 339 0.77 -3.68 4.61
CA ILE A 339 1.70 -2.77 3.92
C ILE A 339 2.88 -2.40 4.82
N VAL A 340 2.62 -2.24 6.13
CA VAL A 340 3.64 -2.02 7.16
C VAL A 340 3.39 -2.99 8.32
N ASN A 341 4.33 -3.07 9.26
CA ASN A 341 4.18 -3.88 10.47
C ASN A 341 3.87 -5.36 10.17
N TYR A 342 4.44 -5.88 9.08
CA TYR A 342 4.27 -7.27 8.66
C TYR A 342 5.58 -8.05 8.75
N GLY A 343 5.48 -9.37 8.67
CA GLY A 343 6.62 -10.27 8.74
C GLY A 343 6.87 -10.80 10.15
N ALA A 344 8.12 -10.80 10.58
CA ALA A 344 8.63 -11.53 11.73
C ALA A 344 8.85 -10.64 12.97
N PHE A 345 7.77 -10.12 13.55
CA PHE A 345 7.77 -9.41 14.84
C PHE A 345 6.84 -10.04 15.84
N ASP A 346 7.04 -9.66 17.11
CA ASP A 346 6.16 -9.97 18.22
C ASP A 346 5.64 -8.64 18.80
N PHE A 347 4.68 -8.00 18.12
CA PHE A 347 3.93 -6.87 18.69
C PHE A 347 2.45 -7.17 18.75
N ARG A 348 1.75 -6.45 19.62
CA ARG A 348 0.30 -6.56 19.79
C ARG A 348 -0.30 -5.20 19.51
N ILE A 349 -1.08 -5.10 18.45
CA ILE A 349 -2.10 -4.05 18.40
C ILE A 349 -3.06 -4.35 19.55
N ASP A 350 -3.42 -3.32 20.31
CA ASP A 350 -4.48 -3.45 21.32
C ASP A 350 -5.68 -4.14 20.66
N PRO A 351 -6.10 -5.32 21.16
CA PRO A 351 -7.05 -6.16 20.46
C PRO A 351 -8.30 -5.36 20.13
N LEU A 352 -8.80 -5.53 18.91
CA LEU A 352 -10.02 -4.84 18.44
C LEU A 352 -11.08 -4.83 19.56
N ASN A 353 -11.41 -3.64 20.07
CA ASN A 353 -12.41 -3.47 21.13
C ASN A 353 -13.72 -4.14 20.70
N GLY A 354 -14.08 -5.27 21.35
CA GLY A 354 -15.31 -6.01 21.07
C GLY A 354 -15.18 -7.53 21.15
N ASN A 355 -16.19 -8.24 20.66
CA ASN A 355 -16.24 -9.69 20.63
C ASN A 355 -15.28 -10.23 19.53
N VAL A 356 -14.09 -10.66 19.95
CA VAL A 356 -13.05 -11.22 19.08
C VAL A 356 -13.61 -12.49 18.40
N PRO A 357 -13.58 -12.59 17.06
CA PRO A 357 -14.09 -13.78 16.37
C PRO A 357 -13.21 -15.00 16.69
N LYS A 358 -13.83 -16.16 16.87
CA LYS A 358 -13.13 -17.44 16.82
C LYS A 358 -12.93 -17.82 15.35
N VAL A 359 -11.68 -17.83 14.89
CA VAL A 359 -11.33 -18.13 13.49
C VAL A 359 -10.70 -19.51 13.38
N ALA A 360 -11.11 -20.31 12.40
CA ALA A 360 -10.38 -21.50 11.98
C ALA A 360 -9.68 -21.25 10.65
N ILE A 361 -8.51 -21.86 10.49
CA ILE A 361 -7.72 -21.82 9.26
C ILE A 361 -7.45 -23.27 8.86
N ILE A 362 -7.74 -23.64 7.63
CA ILE A 362 -7.55 -24.99 7.11
C ILE A 362 -6.31 -25.01 6.22
N GLY A 363 -5.30 -25.79 6.63
CA GLY A 363 -3.97 -25.87 6.06
C GLY A 363 -2.95 -25.03 6.84
N ALA A 364 -1.81 -25.64 7.19
CA ALA A 364 -0.69 -24.99 7.87
C ALA A 364 0.53 -24.83 6.93
N GLY A 365 0.28 -24.47 5.66
CA GLY A 365 1.33 -23.97 4.76
C GLY A 365 1.65 -22.50 5.01
N ILE A 366 2.50 -21.89 4.16
CA ILE A 366 2.86 -20.46 4.27
C ILE A 366 1.63 -19.54 4.30
N SER A 367 0.61 -19.81 3.48
CA SER A 367 -0.63 -19.02 3.44
C SER A 367 -1.41 -19.07 4.76
N GLY A 368 -1.63 -20.27 5.31
CA GLY A 368 -2.35 -20.46 6.56
C GLY A 368 -1.59 -19.91 7.77
N ILE A 369 -0.27 -20.17 7.85
CA ILE A 369 0.58 -19.67 8.94
C ILE A 369 0.71 -18.15 8.90
N SER A 370 0.94 -17.55 7.73
CA SER A 370 0.98 -16.08 7.59
C SER A 370 -0.37 -15.45 7.95
N THR A 371 -1.50 -16.07 7.57
CA THR A 371 -2.83 -15.62 7.96
C THR A 371 -3.00 -15.64 9.48
N ALA A 372 -2.66 -16.76 10.12
CA ALA A 372 -2.78 -16.91 11.57
C ALA A 372 -1.90 -15.93 12.33
N ARG A 373 -0.65 -15.74 11.88
CA ARG A 373 0.27 -14.78 12.48
C ARG A 373 -0.23 -13.35 12.32
N HIS A 374 -0.71 -12.98 11.14
CA HIS A 374 -1.30 -11.65 10.90
C HIS A 374 -2.53 -11.40 11.78
N LEU A 375 -3.42 -12.40 11.90
CA LEU A 375 -4.57 -12.31 12.80
C LEU A 375 -4.14 -12.18 14.27
N GLN A 376 -3.13 -12.93 14.71
CA GLN A 376 -2.60 -12.86 16.06
C GLN A 376 -2.04 -11.46 16.38
N HIS A 377 -1.31 -10.84 15.44
CA HIS A 377 -0.82 -9.45 15.58
C HIS A 377 -1.97 -8.44 15.71
N LEU A 378 -3.11 -8.70 15.07
CA LEU A 378 -4.34 -7.92 15.18
C LEU A 378 -5.19 -8.27 16.42
N GLY A 379 -4.67 -9.09 17.33
CA GLY A 379 -5.37 -9.51 18.55
C GLY A 379 -6.46 -10.56 18.34
N VAL A 380 -6.47 -11.25 17.20
CA VAL A 380 -7.43 -12.31 16.85
C VAL A 380 -6.73 -13.67 16.89
N ASN A 381 -7.09 -14.50 17.87
CA ASN A 381 -6.59 -15.87 17.92
C ASN A 381 -7.30 -16.75 16.88
N ALA A 382 -6.52 -17.52 16.14
CA ALA A 382 -7.00 -18.50 15.17
C ALA A 382 -6.45 -19.89 15.50
N VAL A 383 -7.25 -20.92 15.19
CA VAL A 383 -6.83 -22.33 15.27
C VAL A 383 -6.54 -22.81 13.86
N LEU A 384 -5.33 -23.30 13.60
CA LEU A 384 -4.97 -23.90 12.33
C LEU A 384 -5.15 -25.41 12.39
N PHE A 385 -5.82 -25.98 11.40
CA PHE A 385 -5.99 -27.41 11.24
C PHE A 385 -5.19 -27.89 10.03
N GLU A 386 -4.25 -28.80 10.25
CA GLU A 386 -3.39 -29.39 9.23
C GLU A 386 -3.67 -30.88 9.12
N ALA A 387 -3.86 -31.35 7.89
CA ALA A 387 -4.18 -32.74 7.63
C ALA A 387 -2.99 -33.67 7.93
N LYS A 388 -1.76 -33.19 7.66
CA LYS A 388 -0.53 -33.98 7.84
C LYS A 388 -0.02 -33.95 9.28
N GLU A 389 0.93 -34.82 9.56
CA GLU A 389 1.70 -34.87 10.81
C GLU A 389 2.73 -33.74 10.96
N ARG A 390 2.80 -32.83 9.98
CA ARG A 390 3.72 -31.68 9.96
C ARG A 390 3.05 -30.45 9.34
N HIS A 391 3.50 -29.27 9.76
CA HIS A 391 3.17 -28.01 9.11
C HIS A 391 4.18 -27.67 8.00
N GLY A 392 4.03 -26.51 7.36
CA GLY A 392 4.86 -25.99 6.28
C GLY A 392 4.41 -26.34 4.87
N GLY A 393 3.58 -27.38 4.71
CA GLY A 393 3.03 -27.77 3.42
C GLY A 393 4.13 -28.05 2.38
N ARG A 394 4.20 -27.19 1.35
CA ARG A 394 5.18 -27.27 0.24
C ARG A 394 6.53 -26.60 0.52
N MET A 395 6.70 -25.92 1.65
CA MET A 395 8.01 -25.51 2.16
C MET A 395 8.49 -26.59 3.13
N ASN A 396 9.29 -27.52 2.62
CA ASN A 396 9.70 -28.72 3.34
C ASN A 396 11.14 -29.03 2.96
N ASP A 397 12.04 -29.02 3.95
CA ASP A 397 13.46 -29.18 3.73
C ASP A 397 13.92 -30.58 4.19
N ASP A 398 14.87 -31.14 3.47
CA ASP A 398 15.66 -32.27 3.91
C ASP A 398 17.00 -31.78 4.44
N ARG A 399 17.32 -32.13 5.68
CA ARG A 399 18.58 -31.74 6.35
C ARG A 399 19.55 -32.92 6.54
N THR A 400 19.23 -34.10 6.02
CA THR A 400 20.01 -35.33 6.25
C THR A 400 21.44 -35.27 5.70
N LEU A 401 21.70 -34.41 4.72
CA LEU A 401 23.03 -34.20 4.12
C LEU A 401 23.88 -33.15 4.84
N GLY A 402 23.46 -32.66 6.01
CA GLY A 402 24.16 -31.61 6.76
C GLY A 402 23.98 -30.19 6.22
N VAL A 403 23.29 -30.04 5.08
CA VAL A 403 22.80 -28.78 4.52
C VAL A 403 21.30 -28.91 4.23
N PRO A 404 20.51 -27.83 4.31
CA PRO A 404 19.10 -27.88 3.97
C PRO A 404 18.91 -27.89 2.45
N VAL A 405 18.27 -28.95 1.96
CA VAL A 405 17.85 -29.09 0.56
C VAL A 405 16.33 -29.10 0.53
N GLY A 406 15.73 -28.10 -0.10
CA GLY A 406 14.29 -27.99 -0.25
C GLY A 406 13.74 -29.12 -1.10
N LYS A 407 12.85 -29.95 -0.52
CA LYS A 407 11.99 -30.87 -1.30
C LYS A 407 10.89 -30.12 -2.05
N GLY A 408 10.71 -28.83 -1.75
CA GLY A 408 9.79 -27.93 -2.42
C GLY A 408 10.43 -26.55 -2.62
N ALA A 409 9.78 -25.49 -2.15
CA ALA A 409 10.27 -24.13 -2.41
C ALA A 409 11.62 -23.84 -1.72
N GLN A 410 12.58 -23.29 -2.49
CA GLN A 410 13.87 -22.81 -1.98
C GLN A 410 14.40 -21.56 -2.71
N ILE A 411 13.70 -21.11 -3.77
CA ILE A 411 14.10 -19.97 -4.60
C ILE A 411 13.18 -18.76 -4.32
N ILE A 412 13.80 -17.59 -4.18
CA ILE A 412 13.15 -16.28 -4.16
C ILE A 412 13.18 -15.73 -5.59
N VAL A 413 12.01 -15.45 -6.14
CA VAL A 413 11.88 -14.89 -7.49
C VAL A 413 11.70 -13.37 -7.37
N GLY A 414 12.76 -12.60 -7.66
CA GLY A 414 12.80 -11.15 -7.48
C GLY A 414 12.91 -10.80 -6.00
N ASN A 415 14.04 -10.25 -5.58
CA ASN A 415 14.34 -10.00 -4.17
C ASN A 415 13.94 -8.59 -3.68
N ILE A 416 13.54 -7.67 -4.56
CA ILE A 416 13.10 -6.31 -4.21
C ILE A 416 11.60 -6.32 -3.89
N ASN A 417 11.24 -5.70 -2.76
CA ASN A 417 9.90 -5.63 -2.17
C ASN A 417 9.26 -6.99 -1.85
N ASN A 418 10.03 -8.08 -1.93
CA ASN A 418 9.53 -9.42 -1.74
C ASN A 418 9.40 -9.73 -0.23
N PRO A 419 8.21 -10.10 0.26
CA PRO A 419 7.99 -10.40 1.68
C PRO A 419 8.89 -11.52 2.21
N ILE A 420 9.29 -12.48 1.35
CA ILE A 420 10.21 -13.56 1.74
C ILE A 420 11.62 -13.03 1.99
N THR A 421 12.11 -12.10 1.17
CA THR A 421 13.40 -11.43 1.40
C THR A 421 13.37 -10.67 2.72
N LEU A 422 12.30 -9.91 2.97
CA LEU A 422 12.16 -9.18 4.22
C LEU A 422 12.14 -10.13 5.43
N LEU A 423 11.39 -11.23 5.37
CA LEU A 423 11.38 -12.25 6.42
C LEU A 423 12.78 -12.85 6.66
N CYS A 424 13.54 -13.10 5.59
CA CYS A 424 14.91 -13.58 5.72
C CYS A 424 15.78 -12.60 6.50
N GLU A 425 15.68 -11.31 6.19
CA GLU A 425 16.44 -10.25 6.85
C GLU A 425 16.05 -10.06 8.32
N GLN A 426 14.75 -10.11 8.61
CA GLN A 426 14.21 -9.97 9.97
C GLN A 426 14.62 -11.14 10.88
N ILE A 427 14.59 -12.37 10.36
CA ILE A 427 14.90 -13.59 11.12
C ILE A 427 16.41 -13.90 11.11
N GLY A 428 17.16 -13.34 10.17
CA GLY A 428 18.59 -13.61 9.96
C GLY A 428 18.87 -14.89 9.17
N ILE A 429 17.99 -15.25 8.23
CA ILE A 429 18.15 -16.38 7.31
C ILE A 429 18.99 -15.94 6.12
N ARG A 430 20.05 -16.68 5.82
CA ARG A 430 20.92 -16.38 4.69
C ARG A 430 20.28 -16.82 3.37
N TYR A 431 20.43 -15.96 2.37
CA TYR A 431 20.14 -16.24 0.98
C TYR A 431 21.29 -15.75 0.10
N ARG A 432 21.38 -16.27 -1.12
CA ARG A 432 22.41 -15.88 -2.09
C ARG A 432 21.77 -15.64 -3.44
N ASN A 433 22.06 -14.49 -4.04
CA ASN A 433 21.59 -14.17 -5.39
C ASN A 433 22.21 -15.16 -6.39
N SER A 434 21.38 -15.61 -7.33
CA SER A 434 21.78 -16.51 -8.40
C SER A 434 22.65 -15.76 -9.41
N THR A 435 23.66 -16.45 -9.94
CA THR A 435 24.45 -15.93 -11.06
C THR A 435 23.77 -16.28 -12.38
N PHE A 436 23.88 -15.41 -13.39
CA PHE A 436 23.22 -15.59 -14.69
C PHE A 436 23.83 -16.69 -15.59
N PHE A 437 24.98 -17.26 -15.24
CA PHE A 437 25.61 -18.29 -16.06
C PHE A 437 24.99 -19.68 -15.81
N CYS A 438 24.32 -20.21 -16.84
CA CYS A 438 23.73 -21.55 -16.87
C CYS A 438 24.31 -22.35 -18.05
N PRO A 439 25.31 -23.24 -17.84
CA PRO A 439 25.88 -24.02 -18.93
C PRO A 439 24.92 -25.11 -19.40
N LEU A 440 24.59 -25.11 -20.69
CA LEU A 440 23.79 -26.14 -21.32
C LEU A 440 24.69 -27.31 -21.74
N ILE A 441 24.61 -28.42 -21.00
CA ILE A 441 25.47 -29.60 -21.17
C ILE A 441 24.61 -30.77 -21.62
N ASP A 442 25.02 -31.45 -22.68
CA ASP A 442 24.31 -32.63 -23.17
C ASP A 442 24.78 -33.95 -22.54
N GLU A 443 24.12 -35.05 -22.89
CA GLU A 443 24.42 -36.40 -22.44
C GLU A 443 25.84 -36.89 -22.79
N THR A 444 26.52 -36.25 -23.74
CA THR A 444 27.90 -36.56 -24.13
C THR A 444 28.93 -35.75 -23.33
N GLY A 445 28.47 -34.77 -22.55
CA GLY A 445 29.31 -33.84 -21.79
C GLY A 445 29.74 -32.60 -22.58
N ARG A 446 29.22 -32.40 -23.80
CA ARG A 446 29.47 -31.21 -24.61
C ARG A 446 28.71 -30.02 -24.05
N CYS A 447 29.35 -28.85 -23.99
CA CYS A 447 28.73 -27.63 -23.47
C CYS A 447 28.38 -26.66 -24.59
N PHE A 448 27.10 -26.57 -24.94
CA PHE A 448 26.61 -25.68 -26.00
C PHE A 448 26.86 -24.20 -25.66
N THR A 449 26.68 -23.76 -24.43
CA THR A 449 26.92 -22.35 -24.06
C THR A 449 28.38 -21.91 -24.26
N LEU A 450 29.34 -22.84 -24.29
CA LEU A 450 30.77 -22.54 -24.46
C LEU A 450 31.28 -22.87 -25.86
N GLU A 451 30.84 -23.98 -26.45
CA GLU A 451 31.31 -24.49 -27.74
C GLU A 451 30.40 -24.04 -28.90
N HIS A 452 29.09 -24.03 -28.61
CA HIS A 452 27.86 -23.66 -29.35
C HIS A 452 27.37 -22.22 -29.34
N LYS A 453 28.11 -21.22 -28.85
CA LYS A 453 27.49 -19.95 -28.41
C LYS A 453 26.58 -19.27 -29.44
N GLU A 454 26.97 -19.24 -30.71
CA GLU A 454 26.14 -18.64 -31.76
C GLU A 454 24.80 -19.38 -31.96
N LEU A 455 24.81 -20.71 -31.84
CA LEU A 455 23.59 -21.52 -31.93
C LEU A 455 22.71 -21.32 -30.69
N ASP A 456 23.31 -21.27 -29.50
CA ASP A 456 22.62 -20.96 -28.23
C ASP A 456 21.89 -19.60 -28.34
N ASP A 457 22.60 -18.55 -28.76
CA ASP A 457 22.04 -17.22 -28.95
C ASP A 457 20.91 -17.20 -30.02
N GLN A 458 21.05 -17.99 -31.09
CA GLN A 458 20.04 -18.08 -32.15
C GLN A 458 18.75 -18.77 -31.67
N VAL A 459 18.88 -19.85 -30.90
CA VAL A 459 17.73 -20.59 -30.36
C VAL A 459 17.01 -19.76 -29.31
N ASP A 460 17.74 -19.11 -28.39
CA ASP A 460 17.15 -18.22 -27.39
C ASP A 460 16.38 -17.07 -28.05
N LEU A 461 16.98 -16.42 -29.06
CA LEU A 461 16.32 -15.37 -29.83
C LEU A 461 15.06 -15.88 -30.55
N HIS A 462 15.14 -17.05 -31.18
CA HIS A 462 13.99 -17.65 -31.87
C HIS A 462 12.85 -17.97 -30.89
N TYR A 463 13.17 -18.61 -29.76
CA TYR A 463 12.21 -18.94 -28.71
C TYR A 463 11.45 -17.68 -28.22
N ASN A 464 12.18 -16.62 -27.87
CA ASN A 464 11.59 -15.38 -27.38
C ASN A 464 10.75 -14.68 -28.47
N ASN A 465 11.21 -14.65 -29.73
CA ASN A 465 10.45 -14.08 -30.84
C ASN A 465 9.14 -14.84 -31.12
N VAL A 466 9.14 -16.17 -30.95
CA VAL A 466 7.92 -16.97 -31.07
C VAL A 466 6.92 -16.56 -29.99
N LEU A 467 7.34 -16.46 -28.72
CA LEU A 467 6.45 -16.02 -27.63
C LEU A 467 5.91 -14.60 -27.86
N ASP A 468 6.75 -13.68 -28.33
CA ASP A 468 6.31 -12.33 -28.70
C ASP A 468 5.30 -12.34 -29.85
N ALA A 469 5.49 -13.19 -30.87
CA ALA A 469 4.54 -13.34 -31.96
C ALA A 469 3.18 -13.88 -31.47
N ILE A 470 3.19 -14.85 -30.54
CA ILE A 470 1.97 -15.37 -29.89
C ILE A 470 1.25 -14.25 -29.13
N ARG A 471 1.99 -13.52 -28.29
CA ARG A 471 1.47 -12.40 -27.51
C ARG A 471 0.85 -11.33 -28.41
N ASN A 472 1.58 -10.91 -29.44
CA ASN A 472 1.11 -9.93 -30.42
C ASN A 472 -0.15 -10.39 -31.14
N LYS A 473 -0.26 -11.68 -31.47
CA LYS A 473 -1.46 -12.25 -32.10
C LYS A 473 -2.69 -12.08 -31.21
N TYR A 474 -2.62 -12.48 -29.93
CA TYR A 474 -3.74 -12.31 -28.99
C TYR A 474 -4.05 -10.85 -28.64
N GLN A 475 -3.05 -9.97 -28.66
CA GLN A 475 -3.27 -8.52 -28.46
C GLN A 475 -3.96 -7.86 -29.66
N SER A 476 -3.59 -8.27 -30.89
CA SER A 476 -4.17 -7.72 -32.13
C SER A 476 -5.60 -8.20 -32.40
N ASP A 477 -5.95 -9.41 -31.96
CA ASP A 477 -7.25 -10.03 -32.17
C ASP A 477 -7.77 -10.62 -30.86
N ARG A 478 -8.51 -9.81 -30.09
CA ARG A 478 -9.05 -10.21 -28.78
C ARG A 478 -10.05 -11.36 -28.85
N ASN A 479 -10.64 -11.59 -30.03
CA ASN A 479 -11.61 -12.66 -30.28
C ASN A 479 -10.95 -13.95 -30.78
N PHE A 480 -9.63 -13.95 -30.97
CA PHE A 480 -8.89 -15.13 -31.38
C PHE A 480 -9.10 -16.25 -30.34
N PRO A 481 -9.50 -17.46 -30.78
CA PRO A 481 -9.75 -18.56 -29.85
C PRO A 481 -8.48 -18.96 -29.12
N ASP A 482 -8.65 -19.38 -27.88
CA ASP A 482 -7.55 -19.96 -27.12
C ASP A 482 -7.26 -21.38 -27.60
N VAL A 483 -5.98 -21.71 -27.71
CA VAL A 483 -5.47 -23.02 -28.13
C VAL A 483 -4.35 -23.41 -27.17
N THR A 484 -3.81 -24.63 -27.31
CA THR A 484 -2.66 -25.03 -26.49
C THR A 484 -1.43 -24.21 -26.88
N LEU A 485 -0.58 -23.92 -25.91
CA LEU A 485 0.66 -23.20 -26.17
C LEU A 485 1.55 -23.98 -27.14
N GLU A 486 1.60 -25.30 -27.04
CA GLU A 486 2.33 -26.17 -27.98
C GLU A 486 1.87 -25.99 -29.44
N GLU A 487 0.56 -26.07 -29.70
CA GLU A 487 0.00 -25.94 -31.06
C GLU A 487 0.34 -24.57 -31.65
N MET A 488 0.17 -23.53 -30.84
CA MET A 488 0.44 -22.15 -31.25
C MET A 488 1.94 -21.89 -31.45
N PHE A 489 2.78 -22.38 -30.55
CA PHE A 489 4.24 -22.26 -30.62
C PHE A 489 4.79 -22.96 -31.85
N SER A 490 4.37 -24.19 -32.12
CA SER A 490 4.78 -24.95 -33.30
C SER A 490 4.42 -24.23 -34.60
N LYS A 491 3.18 -23.70 -34.67
CA LYS A 491 2.71 -22.94 -35.83
C LYS A 491 3.48 -21.64 -36.03
N MET A 492 3.70 -20.86 -34.98
CA MET A 492 4.43 -19.59 -35.06
C MET A 492 5.93 -19.80 -35.34
N SER A 493 6.55 -20.79 -34.71
CA SER A 493 7.95 -21.18 -34.92
C SER A 493 8.23 -21.49 -36.39
N SER A 494 7.45 -22.42 -36.97
CA SER A 494 7.56 -22.78 -38.39
C SER A 494 7.28 -21.59 -39.32
N GLY A 495 6.26 -20.77 -39.01
CA GLY A 495 5.91 -19.59 -39.79
C GLY A 495 7.00 -18.52 -39.81
N LEU A 496 7.66 -18.26 -38.68
CA LEU A 496 8.74 -17.26 -38.59
C LEU A 496 9.99 -17.70 -39.36
N LEU A 497 10.40 -18.96 -39.22
CA LEU A 497 11.56 -19.49 -39.94
C LEU A 497 11.33 -19.47 -41.46
N SER A 498 10.16 -19.95 -41.90
CA SER A 498 9.83 -19.98 -43.32
C SER A 498 9.69 -18.58 -43.92
N ALA A 499 9.10 -17.62 -43.20
CA ALA A 499 8.98 -16.24 -43.67
C ALA A 499 10.33 -15.51 -43.81
N ALA A 500 11.36 -15.98 -43.10
CA ALA A 500 12.71 -15.43 -43.13
C ALA A 500 13.66 -16.21 -44.05
N ASP A 501 13.20 -17.25 -44.76
CA ASP A 501 14.03 -18.20 -45.51
C ASP A 501 15.11 -18.90 -44.63
N LEU A 502 14.78 -19.15 -43.35
CA LEU A 502 15.68 -19.67 -42.32
C LEU A 502 15.37 -21.13 -41.90
N ASP A 503 14.58 -21.88 -42.66
CA ASP A 503 14.23 -23.28 -42.32
C ASP A 503 15.46 -24.18 -42.10
N HIS A 504 16.57 -23.87 -42.76
CA HIS A 504 17.83 -24.59 -42.64
C HIS A 504 18.51 -24.46 -41.25
N LEU A 505 18.11 -23.50 -40.43
CA LEU A 505 18.61 -23.35 -39.06
C LEU A 505 18.04 -24.42 -38.11
N TYR A 506 16.87 -25.00 -38.42
CA TYR A 506 16.21 -26.01 -37.60
C TYR A 506 16.91 -27.37 -37.76
N THR A 507 18.05 -27.50 -37.11
CA THR A 507 18.87 -28.72 -37.02
C THR A 507 18.49 -29.54 -35.77
N PRO A 508 18.92 -30.82 -35.67
CA PRO A 508 18.71 -31.60 -34.45
C PRO A 508 19.29 -30.93 -33.20
N GLU A 509 20.44 -30.24 -33.33
CA GLU A 509 21.03 -29.47 -32.24
C GLU A 509 20.18 -28.24 -31.87
N PHE A 510 19.58 -27.57 -32.85
CA PHE A 510 18.65 -26.46 -32.63
C PHE A 510 17.40 -26.93 -31.87
N GLU A 511 16.79 -28.03 -32.33
CA GLU A 511 15.61 -28.62 -31.70
C GLU A 511 15.90 -29.01 -30.25
N LYS A 512 17.04 -29.63 -29.98
CA LYS A 512 17.45 -30.00 -28.62
C LYS A 512 17.61 -28.82 -27.66
N LEU A 513 18.15 -27.70 -28.15
CA LEU A 513 18.23 -26.47 -27.36
C LEU A 513 16.85 -25.84 -27.18
N LEU A 514 16.00 -25.87 -28.20
CA LEU A 514 14.64 -25.37 -28.13
C LEU A 514 13.81 -26.16 -27.10
N ASP A 515 13.96 -27.49 -27.09
CA ASP A 515 13.37 -28.39 -26.09
C ASP A 515 13.81 -28.05 -24.67
N PHE A 516 15.06 -27.60 -24.48
CA PHE A 516 15.51 -27.11 -23.18
C PHE A 516 14.72 -25.85 -22.75
N HIS A 517 14.53 -24.87 -23.65
CA HIS A 517 13.74 -23.66 -23.33
C HIS A 517 12.27 -23.99 -23.06
N LEU A 518 11.67 -24.89 -23.84
CA LEU A 518 10.31 -25.39 -23.61
C LEU A 518 10.23 -26.12 -22.27
N GLY A 519 11.18 -26.99 -21.95
CA GLY A 519 11.26 -27.68 -20.66
C GLY A 519 11.44 -26.72 -19.47
N ASN A 520 12.18 -25.62 -19.65
CA ASN A 520 12.30 -24.57 -18.63
C ASN A 520 10.97 -23.79 -18.43
N LEU A 521 10.17 -23.62 -19.48
CA LEU A 521 8.82 -23.08 -19.40
C LEU A 521 7.89 -24.06 -18.66
N GLU A 522 7.95 -25.34 -18.97
CA GLU A 522 7.20 -26.40 -18.26
C GLU A 522 7.57 -26.45 -16.77
N PHE A 523 8.86 -26.31 -16.45
CA PHE A 523 9.32 -26.18 -15.07
C PHE A 523 8.66 -24.98 -14.37
N SER A 524 8.60 -23.83 -15.04
CA SER A 524 8.03 -22.60 -14.48
C SER A 524 6.52 -22.70 -14.28
N CYS A 525 5.80 -23.33 -15.22
CA CYS A 525 4.35 -23.49 -15.16
C CYS A 525 3.87 -24.72 -14.36
N GLY A 526 4.75 -25.69 -14.13
CA GLY A 526 4.44 -26.93 -13.41
C GLY A 526 3.55 -27.90 -14.18
N THR A 527 3.55 -27.83 -15.52
CA THR A 527 2.79 -28.72 -16.42
C THR A 527 3.38 -28.68 -17.83
N ALA A 528 3.09 -29.70 -18.64
CA ALA A 528 3.53 -29.75 -20.03
C ALA A 528 2.89 -28.64 -20.89
N VAL A 529 3.61 -28.17 -21.91
CA VAL A 529 3.17 -27.06 -22.79
C VAL A 529 1.88 -27.35 -23.56
N GLU A 530 1.60 -28.63 -23.84
CA GLU A 530 0.34 -29.10 -24.45
C GLU A 530 -0.89 -28.83 -23.57
N ASN A 531 -0.69 -28.65 -22.26
CA ASN A 531 -1.77 -28.38 -21.30
C ASN A 531 -1.91 -26.89 -20.96
N LEU A 532 -1.05 -26.03 -21.51
CA LEU A 532 -1.04 -24.59 -21.26
C LEU A 532 -1.92 -23.84 -22.24
N SER A 533 -2.62 -22.81 -21.75
CA SER A 533 -3.30 -21.82 -22.57
C SER A 533 -2.27 -20.95 -23.29
N ALA A 534 -2.31 -20.91 -24.63
CA ALA A 534 -1.45 -20.00 -25.39
C ALA A 534 -1.72 -18.52 -25.08
N LYS A 535 -2.95 -18.21 -24.67
CA LYS A 535 -3.41 -16.85 -24.36
C LYS A 535 -3.04 -16.38 -22.95
N GLU A 536 -3.07 -17.26 -21.96
CA GLU A 536 -3.02 -16.88 -20.54
C GLU A 536 -1.89 -17.56 -19.76
N TYR A 537 -0.94 -18.28 -20.38
CA TYR A 537 0.18 -18.91 -19.65
C TYR A 537 1.01 -17.92 -18.80
N ASP A 538 1.11 -16.66 -19.25
CA ASP A 538 1.85 -15.55 -18.62
C ASP A 538 0.92 -14.44 -18.09
N HIS A 539 -0.35 -14.76 -17.78
CA HIS A 539 -1.38 -13.76 -17.46
C HIS A 539 -1.03 -12.82 -16.29
N ASN A 540 -0.13 -13.23 -15.39
CA ASN A 540 0.34 -12.43 -14.27
C ASN A 540 1.31 -11.31 -14.68
N GLU A 541 1.98 -11.40 -15.84
CA GLU A 541 2.88 -10.34 -16.35
C GLU A 541 2.14 -9.06 -16.74
N LYS A 542 0.80 -9.09 -16.80
CA LYS A 542 -0.05 -7.89 -16.91
C LYS A 542 0.07 -6.96 -15.70
N PHE A 543 0.62 -7.45 -14.58
CA PHE A 543 0.80 -6.72 -13.33
C PHE A 543 2.29 -6.56 -13.00
N GLY A 544 2.62 -5.56 -12.17
CA GLY A 544 3.99 -5.39 -11.70
C GLY A 544 4.46 -6.59 -10.88
N ASN A 545 5.47 -7.30 -11.37
CA ASN A 545 6.09 -8.44 -10.71
C ASN A 545 7.22 -8.01 -9.76
N PHE A 546 7.69 -8.92 -8.89
CA PHE A 546 8.85 -8.65 -8.04
C PHE A 546 10.11 -8.47 -8.89
N ALA A 547 10.80 -7.35 -8.69
CA ALA A 547 12.04 -7.04 -9.38
C ALA A 547 13.28 -7.46 -8.58
N GLY A 548 14.46 -7.19 -9.13
CA GLY A 548 15.73 -7.54 -8.53
C GLY A 548 16.18 -8.96 -8.90
N GLU A 549 17.19 -9.45 -8.19
CA GLU A 549 17.80 -10.74 -8.50
C GLU A 549 16.98 -11.91 -7.93
N HIS A 550 17.00 -13.04 -8.63
CA HIS A 550 16.58 -14.31 -8.03
C HIS A 550 17.60 -14.75 -6.98
N ALA A 551 17.16 -15.40 -5.92
CA ALA A 551 18.05 -15.87 -4.86
C ALA A 551 17.68 -17.26 -4.37
N VAL A 552 18.66 -17.99 -3.82
CA VAL A 552 18.47 -19.29 -3.18
C VAL A 552 18.58 -19.11 -1.66
N ILE A 553 17.61 -19.64 -0.92
CA ILE A 553 17.62 -19.65 0.55
C ILE A 553 18.58 -20.75 1.03
N LEU A 554 19.65 -20.34 1.71
CA LEU A 554 20.75 -21.23 2.10
C LEU A 554 20.50 -21.96 3.41
N ASP A 555 19.74 -21.36 4.34
CA ASP A 555 19.47 -21.96 5.66
C ASP A 555 18.17 -22.76 5.70
N GLY A 556 17.55 -22.98 4.53
CA GLY A 556 16.33 -23.74 4.35
C GLY A 556 15.07 -22.88 4.47
N ALA A 557 14.17 -23.00 3.50
CA ALA A 557 12.94 -22.21 3.44
C ALA A 557 11.95 -22.60 4.55
N GLN A 558 12.01 -23.85 5.03
CA GLN A 558 11.20 -24.31 6.15
C GLN A 558 11.52 -23.54 7.45
N THR A 559 12.72 -22.99 7.60
CA THR A 559 13.08 -22.16 8.78
C THR A 559 12.16 -20.94 8.92
N ILE A 560 11.73 -20.35 7.79
CA ILE A 560 10.78 -19.23 7.78
C ILE A 560 9.45 -19.67 8.38
N ILE A 561 8.94 -20.82 7.93
CA ILE A 561 7.69 -21.43 8.43
C ILE A 561 7.80 -21.70 9.93
N GLU A 562 8.87 -22.34 10.36
CA GLU A 562 9.08 -22.72 11.76
C GLU A 562 9.12 -21.48 12.67
N TYR A 563 9.73 -20.38 12.20
CA TYR A 563 9.69 -19.12 12.92
C TYR A 563 8.27 -18.54 12.99
N LEU A 564 7.58 -18.48 11.85
CA LEU A 564 6.24 -17.91 11.75
C LEU A 564 5.22 -18.69 12.59
N ALA A 565 5.41 -20.00 12.73
CA ALA A 565 4.54 -20.91 13.48
C ALA A 565 4.64 -20.80 15.01
N ARG A 566 5.68 -20.14 15.55
CA ARG A 566 5.89 -20.03 17.00
C ARG A 566 4.71 -19.32 17.67
N GLY A 567 4.16 -19.93 18.72
CA GLY A 567 3.05 -19.36 19.49
C GLY A 567 1.68 -19.43 18.82
N LEU A 568 1.55 -20.12 17.68
CA LEU A 568 0.25 -20.37 17.03
C LEU A 568 -0.38 -21.68 17.54
N ASP A 569 -1.71 -21.73 17.60
CA ASP A 569 -2.46 -22.97 17.88
C ASP A 569 -2.62 -23.78 16.58
N ILE A 570 -1.69 -24.71 16.35
CA ILE A 570 -1.66 -25.58 15.17
C ILE A 570 -1.99 -27.02 15.59
N ARG A 571 -3.07 -27.56 15.05
CA ARG A 571 -3.51 -28.94 15.25
C ARG A 571 -3.21 -29.78 14.03
N LEU A 572 -2.19 -30.63 14.17
CA LEU A 572 -1.75 -31.57 13.15
C LEU A 572 -2.66 -32.80 13.13
N ASN A 573 -2.54 -33.64 12.09
CA ASN A 573 -3.34 -34.85 11.90
C ASN A 573 -4.85 -34.60 12.02
N SER A 574 -5.30 -33.43 11.56
CA SER A 574 -6.66 -32.94 11.72
C SER A 574 -7.31 -32.67 10.34
N PRO A 575 -7.45 -33.70 9.49
CA PRO A 575 -8.05 -33.53 8.17
C PRO A 575 -9.54 -33.14 8.30
N ILE A 576 -9.91 -32.04 7.63
CA ILE A 576 -11.29 -31.55 7.57
C ILE A 576 -11.98 -32.18 6.36
N LYS A 577 -13.12 -32.83 6.62
CA LYS A 577 -13.94 -33.51 5.61
C LYS A 577 -15.03 -32.60 5.03
N GLN A 578 -15.64 -31.76 5.87
CA GLN A 578 -16.77 -30.93 5.47
C GLN A 578 -16.77 -29.59 6.20
N ILE A 579 -17.16 -28.54 5.49
CA ILE A 579 -17.38 -27.19 6.01
C ILE A 579 -18.86 -26.87 5.79
N ASP A 580 -19.61 -26.71 6.87
CA ASP A 580 -21.01 -26.28 6.83
C ASP A 580 -21.12 -24.82 7.28
N TRP A 581 -21.40 -23.94 6.32
CA TRP A 581 -21.59 -22.50 6.55
C TRP A 581 -23.05 -22.06 6.37
N LYS A 582 -23.99 -23.00 6.17
CA LYS A 582 -25.42 -22.70 5.92
C LYS A 582 -26.24 -22.62 7.22
N SER A 583 -25.59 -22.72 8.39
CA SER A 583 -26.26 -22.65 9.68
C SER A 583 -27.00 -21.33 9.91
N GLU A 584 -28.23 -21.41 10.42
CA GLU A 584 -29.02 -20.25 10.87
C GLU A 584 -28.29 -19.41 11.94
N GLU A 585 -27.38 -20.03 12.69
CA GLU A 585 -26.61 -19.40 13.77
C GLU A 585 -25.46 -18.51 13.29
N LYS A 586 -25.25 -18.37 11.96
CA LYS A 586 -24.13 -17.63 11.35
C LYS A 586 -22.74 -18.08 11.82
N ARG A 587 -22.63 -19.30 12.33
CA ARG A 587 -21.37 -19.99 12.64
C ARG A 587 -21.07 -21.00 11.53
N VAL A 588 -19.78 -21.26 11.34
CA VAL A 588 -19.30 -22.29 10.42
C VAL A 588 -18.94 -23.52 11.24
N LYS A 589 -19.54 -24.67 10.89
CA LYS A 589 -19.26 -25.97 11.50
C LYS A 589 -18.26 -26.72 10.63
N LEU A 590 -17.14 -27.12 11.24
CA LEU A 590 -16.15 -28.01 10.65
C LEU A 590 -16.45 -29.43 11.09
N VAL A 591 -16.39 -30.37 10.15
CA VAL A 591 -16.49 -31.82 10.40
C VAL A 591 -15.17 -32.45 9.99
N PHE A 592 -14.53 -33.13 10.93
CA PHE A 592 -13.25 -33.80 10.75
C PHE A 592 -13.48 -35.19 10.13
N GLU A 593 -12.45 -35.80 9.52
CA GLU A 593 -12.57 -37.18 9.02
C GLU A 593 -12.87 -38.20 10.12
N THR A 594 -12.48 -37.91 11.36
CA THR A 594 -12.81 -38.70 12.56
C THR A 594 -14.30 -38.68 12.90
N GLY A 595 -15.08 -37.76 12.32
CA GLY A 595 -16.48 -37.51 12.65
C GLY A 595 -16.70 -36.49 13.77
N GLU A 596 -15.62 -36.04 14.43
CA GLU A 596 -15.69 -34.93 15.38
C GLU A 596 -16.10 -33.63 14.68
N THR A 597 -16.64 -32.68 15.45
CA THR A 597 -17.08 -31.40 14.89
C THR A 597 -16.75 -30.23 15.79
N GLU A 598 -16.36 -29.10 15.20
CA GLU A 598 -16.13 -27.85 15.92
C GLU A 598 -16.78 -26.68 15.20
N THR A 599 -17.13 -25.61 15.94
CA THR A 599 -17.76 -24.41 15.35
C THR A 599 -16.91 -23.15 15.54
N PHE A 600 -16.94 -22.30 14.52
CA PHE A 600 -16.16 -21.07 14.41
C PHE A 600 -17.03 -19.93 13.87
N ASP A 601 -16.62 -18.68 14.10
CA ASP A 601 -17.30 -17.50 13.54
C ASP A 601 -16.88 -17.26 12.07
N LYS A 602 -15.66 -17.66 11.73
CA LYS A 602 -15.06 -17.55 10.40
C LYS A 602 -14.14 -18.73 10.13
N VAL A 603 -14.05 -19.11 8.86
CA VAL A 603 -13.11 -20.13 8.37
C VAL A 603 -12.35 -19.55 7.18
N VAL A 604 -11.04 -19.75 7.16
CA VAL A 604 -10.18 -19.45 6.02
C VAL A 604 -9.66 -20.77 5.47
N VAL A 605 -9.89 -21.03 4.18
CA VAL A 605 -9.41 -22.24 3.51
C VAL A 605 -8.13 -21.91 2.76
N THR A 606 -7.04 -22.59 3.09
CA THR A 606 -5.72 -22.39 2.49
C THR A 606 -5.13 -23.69 1.92
N THR A 607 -6.00 -24.67 1.65
CA THR A 607 -5.66 -25.95 1.03
C THR A 607 -5.14 -25.75 -0.40
N SER A 608 -4.45 -26.75 -0.93
CA SER A 608 -3.94 -26.67 -2.31
C SER A 608 -5.08 -26.74 -3.34
N LEU A 609 -4.84 -26.15 -4.52
CA LEU A 609 -5.78 -26.21 -5.64
C LEU A 609 -6.17 -27.65 -6.01
N ALA A 610 -5.21 -28.58 -5.96
CA ALA A 610 -5.47 -30.00 -6.25
C ALA A 610 -6.50 -30.61 -5.27
N VAL A 611 -6.43 -30.26 -3.98
CA VAL A 611 -7.42 -30.70 -3.00
C VAL A 611 -8.79 -30.10 -3.31
N LEU A 612 -8.85 -28.80 -3.65
CA LEU A 612 -10.11 -28.16 -4.01
C LEU A 612 -10.77 -28.83 -5.24
N LYS A 613 -10.00 -29.11 -6.30
CA LYS A 613 -10.49 -29.79 -7.50
C LYS A 613 -11.00 -31.20 -7.23
N SER A 614 -10.38 -31.93 -6.29
CA SER A 614 -10.82 -33.28 -5.92
C SER A 614 -12.15 -33.32 -5.16
N LEU A 615 -12.67 -32.17 -4.73
CA LEU A 615 -13.98 -32.08 -4.06
C LEU A 615 -15.15 -31.91 -5.05
N ASP A 616 -14.85 -31.56 -6.31
CA ASP A 616 -15.85 -31.43 -7.40
C ASP A 616 -16.09 -32.76 -8.15
N THR A 617 -15.32 -33.80 -7.83
CA THR A 617 -15.45 -35.18 -8.33
C THR A 617 -15.97 -36.09 -7.23
#